data_AF-A0A7K2XY61-F1
#
_entry.id   AF-A0A7K2XY61-F1
#
_cell.length_a   1.000
_cell.length_b   1.000
_cell.length_c   1.000
_cell.angle_alpha   90.00
_cell.angle_beta   90.00
_cell.angle_gamma   90.00
#
_symmetry.space_group_name_H-M   'P 1'
#
loop_
_entity.id
_entity.type
_entity.pdbx_description
1 polymer ?
#
loop_
_entity_poly.entity_id
_entity_poly.type
_entity_poly.pdbx_seq_one_letter_code
_entity_poly.pdbx_strand_id
1 'polypeptide(L)'
;MAQVHRRAGTGNGGEALDVYEYAYLAGGEQRVLESAIIALVERGTLSLRAGRLRTVDAEQPPHPVERAVIAACPRSKRVEEVFEDLRHREEIDALVHRLVHLGLVRDWRRRPTRAGRRQLAAAVSQGTLPAYVLEGAAALAPGPVRAGLSGPHTLPDGLGRTLRRMGKALEDDSDTTSGGYGGGGDGGGGGGD
;
A
#
# COMPACT_ATOMS: atom_id res chain seq x y z
N MET A 1 -31.35 13.73 -7.72
CA MET A 1 -29.96 13.29 -7.95
C MET A 1 -29.80 11.94 -7.27
N ALA A 2 -29.58 10.87 -8.05
CA ALA A 2 -29.74 9.49 -7.59
C ALA A 2 -28.51 9.00 -6.81
N GLN A 3 -28.69 8.69 -5.53
CA GLN A 3 -27.68 8.03 -4.68
C GLN A 3 -27.58 6.54 -5.07
N VAL A 4 -26.48 6.19 -5.72
CA VAL A 4 -26.13 4.78 -5.96
C VAL A 4 -25.55 4.21 -4.67
N HIS A 5 -26.41 3.58 -3.86
CA HIS A 5 -26.00 2.75 -2.74
C HIS A 5 -25.37 1.46 -3.29
N ARG A 6 -24.04 1.35 -3.28
CA ARG A 6 -23.36 0.07 -3.58
C ARG A 6 -23.38 -0.82 -2.33
N ARG A 7 -24.04 -1.96 -2.47
CA ARG A 7 -24.18 -3.05 -1.49
C ARG A 7 -22.81 -3.51 -0.97
N ALA A 8 -22.72 -3.66 0.35
CA ALA A 8 -21.78 -4.55 1.01
C ALA A 8 -22.45 -5.93 1.17
N GLY A 9 -21.87 -6.97 0.57
CA GLY A 9 -22.16 -8.39 0.82
C GLY A 9 -20.80 -9.10 0.88
N THR A 10 -20.40 -9.70 2.01
CA THR A 10 -20.56 -11.12 2.38
C THR A 10 -20.34 -12.07 1.21
N GLY A 11 -19.10 -12.58 1.15
CA GLY A 11 -18.56 -13.35 0.03
C GLY A 11 -19.44 -14.47 -0.50
N ASN A 12 -19.52 -14.54 -1.83
CA ASN A 12 -19.74 -15.78 -2.56
C ASN A 12 -19.02 -15.72 -3.93
N GLY A 13 -18.60 -16.87 -4.45
CA GLY A 13 -17.79 -16.98 -5.67
C GLY A 13 -18.38 -16.20 -6.87
N GLY A 14 -17.64 -15.21 -7.36
CA GLY A 14 -18.04 -14.34 -8.48
C GLY A 14 -18.34 -12.87 -8.10
N GLU A 15 -18.32 -12.53 -6.81
CA GLU A 15 -18.58 -11.16 -6.34
C GLU A 15 -17.39 -10.23 -6.67
N ALA A 16 -17.71 -9.07 -7.28
CA ALA A 16 -16.73 -8.04 -7.62
C ALA A 16 -15.91 -7.65 -6.38
N LEU A 17 -14.62 -7.36 -6.58
CA LEU A 17 -13.74 -7.00 -5.47
C LEU A 17 -14.25 -5.73 -4.79
N ASP A 18 -14.11 -5.68 -3.48
CA ASP A 18 -14.45 -4.48 -2.72
C ASP A 18 -13.36 -3.40 -2.86
N VAL A 19 -13.67 -2.20 -2.34
CA VAL A 19 -12.79 -1.02 -2.44
C VAL A 19 -11.45 -1.22 -1.74
N TYR A 20 -11.42 -1.99 -0.64
CA TYR A 20 -10.24 -2.26 0.17
C TYR A 20 -9.39 -3.38 -0.42
N GLU A 21 -10.01 -4.35 -1.09
CA GLU A 21 -9.33 -5.34 -1.90
C GLU A 21 -8.59 -4.68 -3.07
N TYR A 22 -9.21 -3.73 -3.76
CA TYR A 22 -8.52 -2.92 -4.76
C TYR A 22 -7.41 -2.06 -4.15
N ALA A 23 -7.61 -1.50 -2.96
CA ALA A 23 -6.57 -0.75 -2.22
C ALA A 23 -5.36 -1.65 -1.92
N TYR A 24 -5.59 -2.89 -1.50
CA TYR A 24 -4.54 -3.87 -1.26
C TYR A 24 -3.78 -4.20 -2.56
N LEU A 25 -4.49 -4.37 -3.67
CA LEU A 25 -3.83 -4.61 -4.96
C LEU A 25 -2.99 -3.41 -5.42
N ALA A 26 -3.37 -2.19 -5.05
CA ALA A 26 -2.67 -0.96 -5.42
C ALA A 26 -1.43 -0.69 -4.55
N GLY A 27 -1.47 -0.99 -3.25
CA GLY A 27 -0.37 -0.64 -2.33
C GLY A 27 -0.28 -1.48 -1.05
N GLY A 28 -0.91 -2.66 -1.02
CA GLY A 28 -0.88 -3.56 0.13
C GLY A 28 -1.65 -3.03 1.35
N GLU A 29 -1.30 -3.54 2.54
CA GLU A 29 -1.98 -3.23 3.81
C GLU A 29 -1.97 -1.73 4.13
N GLN A 30 -0.84 -1.05 3.89
CA GLN A 30 -0.73 0.39 4.09
C GLN A 30 -1.80 1.15 3.29
N ARG A 31 -2.00 0.79 2.02
CA ARG A 31 -3.00 1.45 1.18
C ARG A 31 -4.43 1.14 1.64
N VAL A 32 -4.69 -0.07 2.14
CA VAL A 32 -5.99 -0.42 2.76
C VAL A 32 -6.29 0.52 3.93
N LEU A 33 -5.33 0.67 4.84
CA LEU A 33 -5.48 1.50 6.03
C LEU A 33 -5.66 2.97 5.70
N GLU A 34 -4.83 3.52 4.81
CA GLU A 34 -4.99 4.89 4.32
C GLU A 34 -6.37 5.11 3.70
N SER A 35 -6.82 4.19 2.85
CA SER A 35 -8.14 4.28 2.20
C SER A 35 -9.28 4.24 3.21
N ALA A 36 -9.19 3.37 4.22
CA ALA A 36 -10.22 3.25 5.25
C ALA A 36 -10.30 4.50 6.13
N ILE A 37 -9.16 5.07 6.51
CA ILE A 37 -9.11 6.31 7.28
C ILE A 37 -9.66 7.48 6.45
N ILE A 38 -9.28 7.60 5.18
CA ILE A 38 -9.78 8.66 4.30
C ILE A 38 -11.30 8.55 4.14
N ALA A 39 -11.83 7.37 3.83
CA ALA A 39 -13.26 7.16 3.70
C ALA A 39 -14.04 7.50 4.99
N LEU A 40 -13.51 7.14 6.16
CA LEU A 40 -14.11 7.46 7.45
C LEU A 40 -14.04 8.96 7.80
N VAL A 41 -12.97 9.64 7.40
CA VAL A 41 -12.82 11.09 7.58
C VAL A 41 -13.76 11.85 6.64
N GLU A 42 -13.88 11.42 5.39
CA GLU A 42 -14.82 12.01 4.41
C GLU A 42 -16.27 11.86 4.86
N ARG A 43 -16.63 10.73 5.49
CA ARG A 43 -17.96 10.49 6.07
C ARG A 43 -18.20 11.22 7.40
N GLY A 44 -17.16 11.78 8.02
CA GLY A 44 -17.25 12.44 9.33
C GLY A 44 -17.32 11.50 10.54
N THR A 45 -17.17 10.19 10.34
CA THR A 45 -17.15 9.18 11.42
C THR A 45 -15.83 9.23 12.21
N LEU A 46 -14.73 9.56 11.52
CA LEU A 46 -13.43 9.85 12.11
C LEU A 46 -13.03 11.31 11.88
N SER A 47 -12.25 11.85 12.81
CA SER A 47 -11.53 13.11 12.64
C SER A 47 -10.03 12.88 12.70
N LEU A 48 -9.29 13.51 11.79
CA LEU A 48 -7.83 13.55 11.80
C LEU A 48 -7.37 14.98 12.09
N ARG A 49 -6.75 15.18 13.25
CA ARG A 49 -6.23 16.48 13.70
C ARG A 49 -4.82 16.31 14.23
N ALA A 50 -3.87 17.08 13.70
CA ALA A 50 -2.46 17.04 14.13
C ALA A 50 -1.86 15.62 14.19
N GLY A 51 -2.13 14.79 13.17
CA GLY A 51 -1.63 13.40 13.10
C GLY A 51 -2.31 12.44 14.08
N ARG A 52 -3.44 12.82 14.69
CA ARG A 52 -4.20 11.99 15.62
C ARG A 52 -5.61 11.73 15.11
N LEU A 53 -6.01 10.46 15.19
CA LEU A 53 -7.32 9.96 14.82
C LEU A 53 -8.23 9.88 16.03
N ARG A 54 -9.42 10.47 15.93
CA ARG A 54 -10.45 10.42 16.94
C ARG A 54 -11.80 10.08 16.31
N THR A 55 -12.49 9.08 16.88
CA THR A 55 -13.88 8.77 16.54
C THR A 55 -14.81 9.91 16.95
N VAL A 56 -15.62 10.37 15.99
CA VAL A 56 -16.56 11.48 16.15
C VAL A 56 -17.98 10.97 16.20
N ASP A 57 -18.32 10.04 15.31
CA ASP A 57 -19.60 9.36 15.29
C ASP A 57 -19.40 7.88 15.64
N ALA A 58 -20.30 7.35 16.48
CA ALA A 58 -20.31 5.97 16.90
C ALA A 58 -21.14 5.07 15.99
N GLU A 59 -21.71 5.59 14.90
CA GLU A 59 -22.36 4.76 13.88
C GLU A 59 -21.40 3.67 13.40
N GLN A 60 -21.84 2.42 13.54
CA GLN A 60 -21.04 1.26 13.21
C GLN A 60 -20.92 1.14 11.68
N PRO A 61 -19.71 1.28 11.11
CA PRO A 61 -19.55 1.21 9.67
C PRO A 61 -19.89 -0.19 9.16
N PRO A 62 -20.39 -0.31 7.92
CA PRO A 62 -20.78 -1.59 7.35
C PRO A 62 -19.58 -2.51 7.08
N HIS A 63 -18.38 -1.94 6.84
CA HIS A 63 -17.22 -2.73 6.43
C HIS A 63 -16.38 -3.19 7.64
N PRO A 64 -15.96 -4.47 7.71
CA PRO A 64 -15.13 -4.99 8.81
C PRO A 64 -13.85 -4.19 9.06
N VAL A 65 -13.11 -3.83 7.99
CA VAL A 65 -11.88 -3.00 8.10
C VAL A 65 -12.17 -1.64 8.73
N GLU A 66 -13.28 -0.99 8.37
CA GLU A 66 -13.64 0.31 8.94
C GLU A 66 -14.01 0.20 10.42
N ARG A 67 -14.71 -0.88 10.80
CA ARG A 67 -15.01 -1.20 12.19
C ARG A 67 -13.74 -1.41 13.02
N ALA A 68 -12.76 -2.13 12.46
CA ALA A 68 -11.46 -2.34 13.10
C ALA A 68 -10.73 -1.01 13.33
N VAL A 69 -10.74 -0.09 12.35
CA VAL A 69 -10.13 1.24 12.49
C VAL A 69 -10.81 2.05 13.60
N ILE A 70 -12.15 2.05 13.67
CA ILE A 70 -12.88 2.73 14.76
C ILE A 70 -12.55 2.11 16.12
N ALA A 71 -12.52 0.77 16.21
CA ALA A 71 -12.18 0.06 17.43
C ALA A 71 -10.75 0.38 17.92
N ALA A 72 -9.82 0.64 17.00
CA ALA A 72 -8.46 1.08 17.32
C ALA A 72 -8.38 2.55 17.77
N CYS A 73 -9.43 3.36 17.59
CA CYS A 73 -9.43 4.82 17.82
C CYS A 73 -10.44 5.33 18.88
N PRO A 74 -10.53 4.77 20.10
CA PRO A 74 -11.56 5.19 21.06
C PRO A 74 -11.28 6.56 21.72
N ARG A 75 -10.02 6.98 21.93
CA ARG A 75 -9.66 8.16 22.76
C ARG A 75 -8.59 9.08 22.17
N SER A 76 -8.58 9.27 20.85
CA SER A 76 -7.51 9.98 20.13
C SER A 76 -6.18 9.20 20.13
N LYS A 77 -5.78 8.69 18.97
CA LYS A 77 -4.57 7.86 18.81
C LYS A 77 -3.73 8.36 17.65
N ARG A 78 -2.40 8.24 17.71
CA ARG A 78 -1.55 8.66 16.57
C ARG A 78 -1.77 7.75 15.37
N VAL A 79 -1.66 8.29 14.16
CA VAL A 79 -1.83 7.51 12.92
C VAL A 79 -0.89 6.30 12.91
N GLU A 80 0.37 6.48 13.27
CA GLU A 80 1.37 5.39 13.25
C GLU A 80 1.00 4.26 14.22
N GLU A 81 0.53 4.62 15.42
CA GLU A 81 0.10 3.63 16.42
C GLU A 81 -1.16 2.88 15.98
N VAL A 82 -2.05 3.52 15.22
CA VAL A 82 -3.22 2.85 14.63
C VAL A 82 -2.78 1.87 13.55
N PHE A 83 -1.78 2.22 12.74
CA PHE A 83 -1.25 1.30 11.72
C PHE A 83 -0.62 0.06 12.34
N GLU A 84 0.18 0.22 13.39
CA GLU A 84 0.79 -0.92 14.09
C GLU A 84 -0.26 -1.82 14.76
N ASP A 85 -1.30 -1.24 15.38
CA ASP A 85 -2.41 -1.99 15.98
C ASP A 85 -3.22 -2.82 14.96
N LEU A 86 -3.25 -2.36 13.71
CA LEU A 86 -4.07 -2.95 12.65
C LEU A 86 -3.30 -3.96 11.78
N ARG A 87 -1.97 -3.91 11.76
CA ARG A 87 -1.08 -4.71 10.89
C ARG A 87 -1.30 -6.23 10.95
N HIS A 88 -1.89 -6.73 12.03
CA HIS A 88 -2.17 -8.16 12.25
C HIS A 88 -3.60 -8.42 12.73
N ARG A 89 -4.55 -7.58 12.29
CA ARG A 89 -5.95 -7.75 12.62
C ARG A 89 -6.60 -8.77 11.71
N GLU A 90 -7.47 -9.59 12.30
CA GLU A 90 -8.18 -10.66 11.61
C GLU A 90 -8.98 -10.14 10.40
N GLU A 91 -9.48 -8.91 10.46
CA GLU A 91 -10.25 -8.29 9.38
C GLU A 91 -9.37 -7.98 8.16
N ILE A 92 -8.11 -7.61 8.37
CA ILE A 92 -7.15 -7.37 7.28
C ILE A 92 -6.65 -8.72 6.77
N ASP A 93 -6.32 -9.65 7.65
CA ASP A 93 -5.89 -10.99 7.26
C ASP A 93 -6.97 -11.71 6.44
N ALA A 94 -8.25 -11.61 6.82
CA ALA A 94 -9.37 -12.19 6.07
C ALA A 94 -9.44 -11.66 4.64
N LEU A 95 -9.25 -10.36 4.45
CA LEU A 95 -9.16 -9.73 3.12
C LEU A 95 -7.99 -10.30 2.32
N VAL A 96 -6.81 -10.39 2.92
CA VAL A 96 -5.62 -10.95 2.25
C VAL A 96 -5.81 -12.42 1.89
N HIS A 97 -6.38 -13.21 2.80
CA HIS A 97 -6.70 -14.61 2.56
C HIS A 97 -7.65 -14.81 1.39
N ARG A 98 -8.68 -13.95 1.26
CA ARG A 98 -9.58 -13.96 0.10
C ARG A 98 -8.82 -13.67 -1.20
N LEU A 99 -7.98 -12.63 -1.23
CA LEU A 99 -7.19 -12.29 -2.41
C LEU A 99 -6.19 -13.39 -2.82
N VAL A 100 -5.62 -14.09 -1.85
CA VAL A 100 -4.77 -15.26 -2.08
C VAL A 100 -5.58 -16.43 -2.65
N HIS A 101 -6.75 -16.72 -2.07
CA HIS A 101 -7.65 -17.78 -2.54
C HIS A 101 -8.11 -17.53 -3.99
N LEU A 102 -8.36 -16.27 -4.36
CA LEU A 102 -8.70 -15.85 -5.72
C LEU A 102 -7.49 -15.83 -6.68
N GLY A 103 -6.27 -16.13 -6.21
CA GLY A 103 -5.05 -16.10 -7.03
C GLY A 103 -4.63 -14.69 -7.46
N LEU A 104 -5.13 -13.65 -6.80
CA LEU A 104 -4.83 -12.26 -7.10
C LEU A 104 -3.62 -11.73 -6.34
N VAL A 105 -3.26 -12.38 -5.23
CA VAL A 105 -2.08 -12.10 -4.41
C VAL A 105 -1.31 -13.40 -4.18
N ARG A 106 0.03 -13.31 -4.18
CA ARG A 106 0.89 -14.43 -3.77
C ARG A 106 0.88 -14.56 -2.26
N ASP A 107 0.59 -15.75 -1.79
CA ASP A 107 0.60 -16.23 -0.41
C ASP A 107 1.88 -15.83 0.35
N TRP A 108 3.07 -16.25 -0.09
CA TRP A 108 4.31 -16.00 0.66
C TRP A 108 4.92 -14.60 0.48
N ARG A 109 4.69 -13.94 -0.66
CA ARG A 109 5.27 -12.62 -0.95
C ARG A 109 4.33 -11.46 -0.65
N ARG A 110 3.04 -11.74 -0.40
CA ARG A 110 1.99 -10.71 -0.26
C ARG A 110 2.04 -9.67 -1.39
N ARG A 111 2.34 -10.14 -2.61
CA ARG A 111 2.46 -9.30 -3.81
C ARG A 111 1.35 -9.62 -4.80
N PRO A 112 0.75 -8.60 -5.45
CA PRO A 112 -0.22 -8.82 -6.51
C PRO A 112 0.32 -9.71 -7.63
N THR A 113 -0.48 -10.67 -8.08
CA THR A 113 -0.18 -11.51 -9.24
C THR A 113 -0.40 -10.73 -10.55
N ARG A 114 -0.14 -11.37 -11.69
CA ARG A 114 -0.52 -10.78 -13.00
C ARG A 114 -2.04 -10.65 -13.11
N ALA A 115 -2.80 -11.62 -12.58
CA ALA A 115 -4.26 -11.57 -12.56
C ALA A 115 -4.75 -10.40 -11.68
N GLY A 116 -4.20 -10.25 -10.46
CA GLY A 116 -4.50 -9.11 -9.58
C GLY A 116 -4.24 -7.76 -10.24
N ARG A 117 -3.07 -7.60 -10.88
CA ARG A 117 -2.75 -6.36 -11.62
C ARG A 117 -3.70 -6.07 -12.79
N ARG A 118 -4.14 -7.10 -13.52
CA ARG A 118 -5.13 -6.95 -14.60
C ARG A 118 -6.50 -6.54 -14.07
N GLN A 119 -6.93 -7.12 -12.96
CA GLN A 119 -8.19 -6.78 -12.31
C GLN A 119 -8.17 -5.32 -11.83
N LEU A 120 -7.08 -4.89 -11.19
CA LEU A 120 -6.90 -3.49 -10.79
C LEU A 120 -6.93 -2.55 -12.00
N ALA A 121 -6.17 -2.86 -13.06
CA ALA A 121 -6.14 -2.04 -14.26
C ALA A 121 -7.53 -1.93 -14.94
N ALA A 122 -8.31 -3.01 -14.95
CA ALA A 122 -9.68 -2.99 -15.46
C ALA A 122 -10.57 -2.04 -14.64
N ALA A 123 -10.54 -2.13 -13.31
CA ALA A 123 -11.31 -1.23 -12.44
C ALA A 123 -10.89 0.24 -12.58
N VAL A 124 -9.58 0.51 -12.75
CA VAL A 124 -9.07 1.85 -13.04
C VAL A 124 -9.61 2.38 -14.37
N SER A 125 -9.58 1.56 -15.43
CA SER A 125 -10.09 1.95 -16.75
C SER A 125 -11.60 2.23 -16.77
N GLN A 126 -12.35 1.59 -15.86
CA GLN A 126 -13.78 1.82 -15.69
C GLN A 126 -14.11 3.06 -14.84
N GLY A 127 -13.12 3.68 -14.19
CA GLY A 127 -13.32 4.86 -13.34
C GLY A 127 -14.17 4.60 -12.09
N THR A 128 -14.27 3.34 -11.65
CA THR A 128 -15.19 2.94 -10.57
C THR A 128 -14.60 3.10 -9.17
N LEU A 129 -13.31 3.46 -9.07
CA LEU A 129 -12.56 3.54 -7.83
C LEU A 129 -12.30 5.00 -7.41
N PRO A 130 -12.51 5.35 -6.13
CA PRO A 130 -12.05 6.62 -5.60
C PRO A 130 -10.53 6.78 -5.74
N ALA A 131 -10.05 8.00 -5.97
CA ALA A 131 -8.63 8.28 -6.20
C ALA A 131 -7.72 7.83 -5.03
N TYR A 132 -8.20 7.95 -3.79
CA TYR A 132 -7.45 7.52 -2.60
C TYR A 132 -7.18 6.02 -2.56
N VAL A 133 -7.94 5.18 -3.28
CA VAL A 133 -7.68 3.74 -3.35
C VAL A 133 -6.37 3.45 -4.08
N LEU A 134 -6.04 4.27 -5.07
CA LEU A 134 -4.87 4.11 -5.91
C LEU A 134 -3.66 4.83 -5.31
N GLU A 135 -3.87 6.08 -4.89
CA GLU A 135 -2.80 7.00 -4.51
C GLU A 135 -2.73 7.29 -3.01
N GLY A 136 -3.74 6.84 -2.23
CA GLY A 136 -3.83 7.09 -0.79
C GLY A 136 -3.88 8.57 -0.46
N ALA A 137 -3.07 8.98 0.51
CA ALA A 137 -3.00 10.38 0.93
C ALA A 137 -2.54 11.34 -0.19
N ALA A 138 -1.84 10.85 -1.22
CA ALA A 138 -1.41 11.69 -2.34
C ALA A 138 -2.57 12.18 -3.21
N ALA A 139 -3.70 11.46 -3.25
CA ALA A 139 -4.92 11.89 -3.94
C ALA A 139 -5.59 13.10 -3.29
N LEU A 140 -5.26 13.39 -2.03
CA LEU A 140 -5.90 14.46 -1.27
C LEU A 140 -5.29 15.82 -1.61
N ALA A 141 -6.14 16.85 -1.59
CA ALA A 141 -5.68 18.22 -1.57
C ALA A 141 -4.71 18.45 -0.39
N PRO A 142 -3.70 19.33 -0.55
CA PRO A 142 -2.84 19.72 0.57
C PRO A 142 -3.68 20.18 1.76
N GLY A 143 -3.45 19.58 2.92
CA GLY A 143 -4.29 19.82 4.10
C GLY A 143 -3.94 18.93 5.29
N PRO A 144 -4.64 19.09 6.42
CA PRO A 144 -4.31 18.41 7.68
C PRO A 144 -4.46 16.89 7.58
N VAL A 145 -5.39 16.40 6.76
CA VAL A 145 -5.61 14.96 6.54
C VAL A 145 -4.43 14.35 5.77
N ARG A 146 -4.05 14.97 4.64
CA ARG A 146 -2.89 14.56 3.84
C ARG A 146 -1.60 14.60 4.66
N ALA A 147 -1.37 15.69 5.39
CA ALA A 147 -0.19 15.85 6.23
C ALA A 147 -0.15 14.81 7.36
N GLY A 148 -1.29 14.56 8.01
CA GLY A 148 -1.38 13.58 9.10
C GLY A 148 -1.17 12.13 8.66
N LEU A 149 -1.55 11.78 7.42
CA LEU A 149 -1.34 10.45 6.85
C LEU A 149 0.05 10.27 6.21
N SER A 150 0.68 11.36 5.78
CA SER A 150 1.99 11.29 5.11
C SER A 150 3.13 10.98 6.08
N GLY A 151 2.93 11.20 7.40
CA GLY A 151 3.90 10.94 8.46
C GLY A 151 5.28 11.61 8.27
N PRO A 152 6.16 11.60 9.28
CA PRO A 152 7.57 11.89 9.05
C PRO A 152 8.22 10.69 8.35
N HIS A 153 8.32 10.77 7.01
CA HIS A 153 9.10 9.90 6.12
C HIS A 153 8.66 8.43 6.01
N THR A 154 7.69 8.17 5.12
CA THR A 154 7.82 6.99 4.25
C THR A 154 8.98 7.26 3.28
N LEU A 155 10.16 6.71 3.56
CA LEU A 155 11.18 6.55 2.53
C LEU A 155 10.49 5.84 1.34
N PRO A 156 10.48 6.39 0.12
CA PRO A 156 9.86 5.73 -1.02
C PRO A 156 10.33 4.27 -1.15
N ASP A 157 9.37 3.37 -1.39
CA ASP A 157 9.60 1.94 -1.60
C ASP A 157 10.63 1.71 -2.72
N GLY A 158 11.90 1.60 -2.35
CA GLY A 158 13.01 1.56 -3.30
C GLY A 158 14.28 2.26 -2.83
N LEU A 159 14.22 3.10 -1.79
CA LEU A 159 15.40 3.75 -1.24
C LEU A 159 16.44 2.75 -0.72
N GLY A 160 16.00 1.62 -0.16
CA GLY A 160 16.90 0.53 0.19
C GLY A 160 17.66 -0.05 -1.02
N ARG A 161 17.05 -0.08 -2.21
CA ARG A 161 17.71 -0.55 -3.44
C ARG A 161 18.66 0.49 -4.01
N THR A 162 18.30 1.78 -3.98
CA THR A 162 19.19 2.86 -4.44
C THR A 162 20.41 2.99 -3.54
N LEU A 163 20.23 2.94 -2.21
CA LEU A 163 21.34 2.96 -1.24
C LEU A 163 22.27 1.76 -1.41
N ARG A 164 21.71 0.55 -1.62
CA ARG A 164 22.52 -0.66 -1.84
C ARG A 164 23.29 -0.60 -3.17
N ARG A 165 22.71 0.02 -4.21
CA ARG A 165 23.39 0.24 -5.50
C ARG A 165 24.49 1.30 -5.38
N MET A 166 24.27 2.37 -4.61
CA MET A 166 25.30 3.38 -4.34
C MET A 166 26.45 2.83 -3.48
N GLY A 167 26.14 2.05 -2.44
CA GLY A 167 27.17 1.40 -1.62
C GLY A 167 28.09 0.51 -2.45
N LYS A 168 27.51 -0.26 -3.39
CA LYS A 168 28.30 -1.10 -4.30
C LYS A 168 29.17 -0.31 -5.28
N ALA A 169 28.72 0.88 -5.71
CA ALA A 169 29.52 1.76 -6.57
C ALA A 169 30.70 2.40 -5.82
N LEU A 170 30.56 2.64 -4.51
CA LEU A 170 31.63 3.15 -3.66
C LEU A 170 32.69 2.08 -3.31
N GLU A 171 32.28 0.81 -3.21
CA GLU A 171 33.20 -0.31 -2.98
C GLU A 171 34.08 -0.59 -4.21
N ASP A 172 33.54 -0.47 -5.44
CA ASP A 172 34.30 -0.67 -6.68
C ASP A 172 35.38 0.41 -6.92
N ASP A 173 35.23 1.61 -6.36
CA ASP A 173 36.22 2.71 -6.50
C ASP A 173 37.37 2.63 -5.47
N SER A 174 37.29 1.74 -4.47
CA SER A 174 38.31 1.60 -3.42
C SER A 174 39.50 0.68 -3.76
N ASP A 175 39.53 0.01 -4.92
CA ASP A 175 40.63 -0.87 -5.34
C ASP A 175 41.71 -0.17 -6.18
N THR A 176 42.04 1.08 -5.84
CA THR A 176 43.15 1.77 -6.50
C THR A 176 44.22 2.23 -5.51
N THR A 177 45.02 1.31 -4.95
CA THR A 177 46.42 1.61 -4.66
C THR A 177 47.37 0.40 -4.79
N SER A 178 48.30 0.55 -5.73
CA SER A 178 49.72 0.14 -5.72
C SER A 178 50.13 -1.34 -5.83
N GLY A 179 50.75 -1.65 -6.97
CA GLY A 179 52.03 -2.38 -6.98
C GLY A 179 52.17 -3.52 -7.99
N GLY A 180 53.06 -3.35 -8.98
CA GLY A 180 53.94 -4.46 -9.41
C GLY A 180 53.81 -5.00 -10.84
N TYR A 181 54.71 -4.54 -11.70
CA TYR A 181 55.38 -5.22 -12.84
C TYR A 181 54.87 -6.58 -13.39
N GLY A 182 54.73 -6.62 -14.73
CA GLY A 182 55.26 -7.72 -15.54
C GLY A 182 54.25 -8.64 -16.23
N GLY A 183 54.40 -8.80 -17.55
CA GLY A 183 53.98 -10.00 -18.28
C GLY A 183 52.94 -9.78 -19.37
N GLY A 184 53.38 -9.79 -20.63
CA GLY A 184 52.51 -9.74 -21.81
C GLY A 184 51.74 -11.04 -22.08
N GLY A 185 50.92 -10.99 -23.14
CA GLY A 185 50.25 -12.17 -23.68
C GLY A 185 49.11 -11.82 -24.63
N ASP A 186 49.40 -11.90 -25.93
CA ASP A 186 48.50 -12.03 -27.07
C ASP A 186 47.29 -12.96 -26.85
N GLY A 187 46.20 -12.69 -27.57
CA GLY A 187 45.14 -13.67 -27.79
C GLY A 187 43.86 -13.08 -28.37
N GLY A 188 43.72 -13.09 -29.70
CA GLY A 188 42.53 -12.64 -30.43
C GLY A 188 41.42 -13.69 -30.61
N GLY A 189 40.41 -13.29 -31.39
CA GLY A 189 39.31 -14.10 -31.93
C GLY A 189 37.95 -13.78 -31.27
N GLY A 190 36.84 -13.48 -31.94
CA GLY A 190 36.47 -13.60 -33.35
C GLY A 190 35.12 -14.35 -33.46
N GLY A 191 34.12 -13.74 -34.12
CA GLY A 191 32.87 -14.35 -34.62
C GLY A 191 31.83 -14.70 -33.54
N GLY A 192 30.52 -14.57 -33.73
CA GLY A 192 29.73 -14.55 -34.97
C GLY A 192 28.68 -15.66 -34.86
N ASP A 193 27.40 -15.27 -34.78
CA ASP A 193 26.14 -16.05 -34.63
C ASP A 193 25.94 -16.89 -33.35
#